data_AF-A0A1E8Q9U2-F1
#
_entry.id   AF-A0A1E8Q9U2-F1
#
_cell.length_a   1.000
_cell.length_b   1.000
_cell.length_c   1.000
_cell.angle_alpha   90.00
_cell.angle_beta   90.00
_cell.angle_gamma   90.00
#
_symmetry.space_group_name_H-M   'P 1'
#
loop_
_entity.id
_entity.type
_entity.pdbx_description
1 polymer ?
#
loop_
_entity_poly.entity_id
_entity_poly.type
_entity_poly.pdbx_seq_one_letter_code
_entity_poly.pdbx_strand_id
1 'polypeptide(L)'
;MEGLIAERLTGITEQRAVIEQAKGMLMLIHDIDADQAFELLKWRSQDTNTKLRPLAEQLVAEFRQLSGNALLPSKEVFERRLMTIHQRVDKSKDLATEG
;
A
#
# COMPACT_ATOMS: atom_id res chain seq x y z
N MET A 1 -15.20 18.06 -24.21
CA MET A 1 -15.26 16.59 -24.05
C MET A 1 -13.89 16.01 -23.70
N GLU A 2 -12.80 16.46 -24.33
CA GLU A 2 -11.42 16.00 -24.03
C GLU A 2 -10.96 16.23 -22.58
N GLY A 3 -11.29 17.37 -21.96
CA GLY A 3 -10.89 17.65 -20.56
C GLY A 3 -11.48 16.70 -19.52
N LEU A 4 -12.69 16.18 -19.76
CA LEU A 4 -13.41 15.28 -18.84
C LEU A 4 -12.83 13.86 -18.84
N ILE A 5 -12.21 13.45 -19.96
CA ILE A 5 -11.50 12.17 -20.10
C ILE A 5 -10.14 12.26 -19.41
N ALA A 6 -9.42 13.37 -19.60
CA ALA A 6 -8.13 13.61 -18.95
C ALA A 6 -8.27 13.61 -17.41
N GLU A 7 -9.25 14.32 -16.86
CA GLU A 7 -9.50 14.39 -15.41
C GLU A 7 -9.86 13.03 -14.81
N ARG A 8 -10.69 12.23 -15.52
CA ARG A 8 -10.99 10.85 -15.10
C ARG A 8 -9.77 9.94 -15.16
N LEU A 9 -8.91 10.06 -16.18
CA LEU A 9 -7.66 9.31 -16.23
C LEU A 9 -6.72 9.69 -15.09
N THR A 10 -6.57 10.99 -14.80
CA THR A 10 -5.75 11.50 -13.68
C THR A 10 -6.23 10.92 -12.34
N GLY A 11 -7.54 10.90 -12.11
CA GLY A 11 -8.11 10.26 -10.92
C GLY A 11 -7.78 8.76 -10.82
N ILE A 12 -7.77 8.04 -11.95
CA ILE A 12 -7.42 6.61 -12.00
C ILE A 12 -5.91 6.37 -11.76
N THR A 13 -5.03 7.23 -12.27
CA THR A 13 -3.57 7.12 -12.08
C THR A 13 -3.14 7.52 -10.67
N GLU A 14 -3.69 8.60 -10.10
CA GLU A 14 -3.45 8.98 -8.69
C GLU A 14 -3.96 7.90 -7.74
N GLN A 15 -5.11 7.30 -8.07
CA GLN A 15 -5.64 6.18 -7.31
C GLN A 15 -4.73 4.94 -7.33
N ARG A 16 -3.96 4.70 -8.38
CA ARG A 16 -3.02 3.56 -8.44
C ARG A 16 -1.67 3.86 -7.81
N ALA A 17 -1.28 5.13 -7.70
CA ALA A 17 0.05 5.54 -7.29
C ALA A 17 0.50 4.94 -5.95
N VAL A 18 -0.34 4.93 -4.92
CA VAL A 18 0.04 4.41 -3.59
C VAL A 18 0.20 2.89 -3.56
N ILE A 19 -0.58 2.15 -4.36
CA ILE A 19 -0.47 0.70 -4.47
C ILE A 19 0.84 0.35 -5.19
N GLU A 20 1.19 1.07 -6.24
CA GLU A 20 2.47 0.88 -6.95
C GLU A 20 3.68 1.22 -6.06
N GLN A 21 3.57 2.24 -5.19
CA GLN A 21 4.61 2.51 -4.18
C GLN A 21 4.77 1.36 -3.19
N ALA A 22 3.65 0.84 -2.65
CA ALA A 22 3.67 -0.29 -1.74
C ALA A 22 4.27 -1.54 -2.40
N LYS A 23 3.92 -1.81 -3.66
CA LYS A 23 4.53 -2.90 -4.45
C LYS A 23 6.04 -2.72 -4.56
N GLY A 24 6.53 -1.54 -4.92
CA GLY A 24 7.97 -1.26 -5.02
C GLY A 24 8.71 -1.52 -3.70
N MET A 25 8.12 -1.15 -2.56
CA MET A 25 8.70 -1.45 -1.24
C MET A 25 8.77 -2.95 -0.96
N LEU A 26 7.71 -3.70 -1.28
CA LEU A 26 7.68 -5.16 -1.13
C LEU A 26 8.70 -5.84 -2.05
N MET A 27 8.83 -5.39 -3.30
CA MET A 27 9.84 -5.89 -4.25
C MET A 27 11.25 -5.72 -3.66
N LEU A 28 11.58 -4.54 -3.14
CA LEU A 28 12.90 -4.26 -2.56
C LEU A 28 13.24 -5.10 -1.32
N ILE A 29 12.26 -5.35 -0.44
CA ILE A 29 12.50 -6.07 0.82
C ILE A 29 12.46 -7.58 0.64
N HIS A 30 11.58 -8.08 -0.23
CA HIS A 30 11.34 -9.51 -0.38
C HIS A 30 12.06 -10.13 -1.58
N ASP A 31 12.67 -9.31 -2.45
CA ASP A 31 13.31 -9.74 -3.71
C ASP A 31 12.34 -10.51 -4.60
N ILE A 32 11.20 -9.87 -4.88
CA ILE A 32 10.09 -10.42 -5.67
C ILE A 32 9.71 -9.45 -6.79
N ASP A 33 9.03 -9.96 -7.82
CA ASP A 33 8.52 -9.13 -8.90
C ASP A 33 7.25 -8.34 -8.50
N ALA A 34 6.78 -7.49 -9.41
CA ALA A 34 5.64 -6.62 -9.17
C ALA A 34 4.32 -7.40 -9.01
N ASP A 35 4.16 -8.53 -9.70
CA ASP A 35 2.93 -9.34 -9.64
C ASP A 35 2.87 -10.09 -8.31
N GLN A 36 3.99 -10.68 -7.89
CA GLN A 36 4.15 -11.30 -6.58
C GLN A 36 3.93 -10.30 -5.44
N ALA A 37 4.47 -9.08 -5.57
CA ALA A 37 4.25 -8.02 -4.58
C ALA A 37 2.78 -7.61 -4.48
N PHE A 38 2.08 -7.54 -5.62
CA PHE A 38 0.66 -7.22 -5.63
C PHE A 38 -0.18 -8.33 -5.02
N GLU A 39 0.10 -9.59 -5.34
CA GLU A 39 -0.61 -10.73 -4.74
C GLU A 39 -0.34 -10.84 -3.23
N LEU A 40 0.86 -10.52 -2.76
CA LEU A 40 1.15 -10.45 -1.31
C LEU A 40 0.30 -9.36 -0.62
N LEU A 41 0.22 -8.16 -1.21
CA LEU A 41 -0.57 -7.07 -0.66
C LEU A 41 -2.07 -7.40 -0.66
N LYS A 42 -2.55 -8.07 -1.71
CA LYS A 42 -3.94 -8.53 -1.85
C LYS A 42 -4.27 -9.65 -0.87
N TRP A 43 -3.41 -10.65 -0.74
CA TRP A 43 -3.57 -11.71 0.27
C TRP A 43 -3.68 -11.10 1.66
N ARG A 44 -2.81 -10.13 1.99
CA ARG A 44 -2.88 -9.40 3.26
C ARG A 44 -4.18 -8.67 3.48
N SER A 45 -4.64 -7.93 2.48
CA SER A 45 -5.91 -7.21 2.51
C SER A 45 -7.09 -8.15 2.80
N GLN A 46 -7.10 -9.34 2.20
CA GLN A 46 -8.14 -10.34 2.39
C GLN A 46 -8.05 -11.01 3.76
N ASP A 47 -6.85 -11.45 4.16
CA ASP A 47 -6.57 -12.10 5.44
C ASP A 47 -7.00 -11.23 6.64
N THR A 48 -6.84 -9.91 6.52
CA THR A 48 -7.18 -8.95 7.59
C THR A 48 -8.51 -8.24 7.38
N ASN A 49 -9.30 -8.61 6.35
CA ASN A 49 -10.54 -7.95 5.94
C ASN A 49 -10.43 -6.41 5.93
N THR A 50 -9.36 -5.90 5.30
CA THR A 50 -9.02 -4.48 5.24
C THR A 50 -8.97 -4.05 3.78
N LYS A 51 -9.55 -2.89 3.42
CA LYS A 51 -9.51 -2.41 2.03
C LYS A 51 -8.05 -2.25 1.56
N LEU A 52 -7.78 -2.69 0.31
CA LEU A 52 -6.42 -2.75 -0.25
C LEU A 52 -5.70 -1.39 -0.24
N ARG A 53 -6.41 -0.31 -0.58
CA ARG A 53 -5.84 1.03 -0.64
C ARG A 53 -5.43 1.55 0.75
N PRO A 54 -6.31 1.59 1.77
CA PRO A 54 -5.91 1.97 3.13
C PRO A 54 -4.76 1.11 3.69
N LEU A 55 -4.73 -0.19 3.36
CA LEU A 55 -3.62 -1.06 3.73
C LEU A 55 -2.30 -0.63 3.05
N ALA A 56 -2.33 -0.31 1.76
CA ALA A 56 -1.18 0.17 1.01
C ALA A 56 -0.66 1.52 1.56
N GLU A 57 -1.57 2.45 1.86
CA GLU A 57 -1.25 3.73 2.51
C GLU A 57 -0.53 3.51 3.85
N GLN A 58 -1.07 2.61 4.69
CA GLN A 58 -0.47 2.30 5.98
C GLN A 58 0.88 1.62 5.83
N LEU A 59 1.04 0.71 4.87
CA LEU A 59 2.33 0.07 4.57
C LEU A 59 3.40 1.11 4.20
N VAL A 60 3.07 2.04 3.30
CA VAL A 60 3.97 3.11 2.88
C VAL A 60 4.36 4.01 4.07
N ALA A 61 3.40 4.35 4.94
CA ALA A 61 3.66 5.14 6.13
C ALA A 61 4.58 4.41 7.13
N GLU A 62 4.30 3.15 7.42
CA GLU A 62 5.08 2.31 8.34
C GLU A 62 6.50 2.06 7.81
N PHE A 63 6.64 1.79 6.51
CA PHE A 63 7.94 1.62 5.89
C PHE A 63 8.84 2.83 6.13
N ARG A 64 8.31 4.05 5.90
CA ARG A 64 9.05 5.29 6.14
C ARG A 64 9.43 5.47 7.61
N GLN A 65 8.55 5.09 8.53
CA GLN A 65 8.84 5.14 9.97
C GLN A 65 9.91 4.13 10.39
N LEU A 66 9.88 2.92 9.84
CA LEU A 66 10.87 1.87 10.10
C LEU A 66 12.24 2.20 9.51
N SER A 67 12.29 2.88 8.36
CA SER A 67 13.54 3.29 7.73
C SER A 67 14.31 4.28 8.61
N GLY A 68 13.65 5.23 9.29
CA GLY A 68 14.33 6.18 10.18
C GLY A 68 15.56 6.84 9.54
N ASN A 69 16.74 6.64 10.15
CA ASN A 69 18.04 7.11 9.62
C ASN A 69 18.75 6.07 8.71
N ALA A 70 18.22 4.85 8.58
CA ALA A 70 18.74 3.83 7.71
C ALA A 70 18.19 4.00 6.28
N LEU A 71 18.92 3.49 5.29
CA LEU A 71 18.48 3.52 3.89
C LEU A 71 17.23 2.63 3.68
N LEU A 72 17.18 1.46 4.34
CA LEU A 72 16.09 0.49 4.28
C LEU A 72 15.96 -0.26 5.62
N PRO A 73 14.74 -0.67 6.04
CA PRO A 73 14.56 -1.53 7.20
C PRO A 73 15.06 -2.96 6.90
N SER A 74 15.46 -3.70 7.93
CA SER A 74 15.75 -5.13 7.74
C SER A 74 14.47 -5.90 7.40
N LYS A 75 14.60 -6.98 6.62
CA LYS A 75 13.47 -7.85 6.26
C LYS A 75 12.70 -8.33 7.48
N GLU A 76 13.39 -8.75 8.53
CA GLU A 76 12.77 -9.21 9.78
C GLU A 76 11.90 -8.13 10.45
N VAL A 77 12.43 -6.91 10.57
CA VAL A 77 11.71 -5.78 11.17
C VAL A 77 10.49 -5.41 10.33
N PHE A 78 10.66 -5.39 9.01
CA PHE A 78 9.58 -5.12 8.06
C PHE A 78 8.47 -6.18 8.14
N GLU A 79 8.81 -7.47 8.13
CA GLU A 79 7.85 -8.58 8.21
C GLU A 79 7.01 -8.54 9.49
N ARG A 80 7.67 -8.33 10.64
CA ARG A 80 6.97 -8.18 11.92
C ARG A 80 5.96 -7.03 11.87
N ARG A 81 6.33 -5.93 11.20
CA ARG A 81 5.41 -4.81 11.02
C ARG A 81 4.29 -5.16 10.05
N LEU A 82 4.60 -5.77 8.91
CA LEU A 82 3.66 -6.21 7.87
C LEU A 82 2.55 -7.11 8.45
N MET A 83 2.86 -7.95 9.44
CA MET A 83 1.86 -8.80 10.12
C MET A 83 0.83 -8.02 10.93
N THR A 84 1.09 -6.75 11.27
CA THR A 84 0.24 -5.95 12.16
C THR A 84 -0.21 -4.62 11.55
N ILE A 85 0.14 -4.31 10.29
CA ILE A 85 -0.19 -3.00 9.69
C ILE A 85 -1.69 -2.71 9.67
N HIS A 86 -2.52 -3.73 9.46
CA HIS A 86 -3.98 -3.61 9.40
C HIS A 86 -4.60 -3.06 10.69
N GLN A 87 -3.96 -3.26 11.84
CA GLN A 87 -4.43 -2.77 13.14
C GLN A 87 -4.33 -1.25 13.26
N ARG A 88 -3.57 -0.59 12.37
CA ARG A 88 -3.36 0.85 12.32
C ARG A 88 -4.06 1.50 11.13
N VAL A 89 -4.82 0.73 10.37
CA VAL A 89 -5.71 1.28 9.33
C VAL A 89 -6.96 1.82 10.02
N ASP A 90 -7.19 3.12 9.90
CA ASP A 90 -8.42 3.75 10.39
C ASP A 90 -9.61 3.29 9.55
N LYS A 91 -10.48 2.46 10.13
CA LYS A 91 -11.73 1.98 9.50
C LYS A 91 -12.69 3.12 9.16
N SER A 92 -12.51 4.32 9.72
CA SER A 92 -13.33 5.50 9.40
C SER A 92 -13.09 6.04 7.99
N LYS A 93 -11.91 5.78 7.40
CA LYS A 93 -11.62 6.07 5.99
C LYS A 93 -12.39 5.17 5.01
N ASP A 94 -12.95 4.05 5.47
CA ASP A 94 -13.70 3.11 4.62
C ASP A 94 -15.06 3.67 4.17
N LEU A 95 -15.64 4.63 4.91
CA LEU A 95 -16.98 5.20 4.64
C LEU A 95 -16.95 6.45 3.74
N ALA A 96 -15.76 7.05 3.53
CA ALA A 96 -15.63 8.34 2.85
C ALA A 96 -15.38 8.25 1.33
N THR A 97 -15.33 7.05 0.76
CA THR A 97 -15.06 6.82 -0.69
C THR A 97 -16.23 6.22 -1.46
N GLU A 98 -17.41 6.12 -0.83
CA GLU A 98 -18.68 5.82 -1.50
C GLU A 98 -19.48 7.13 -1.63
N GLY A 99 -19.02 8.01 -2.52
CA GLY A 99 -19.64 9.28 -2.88
C GLY A 99 -19.23 9.72 -4.26
#